data_AF-A0A1F8PGY1-F1
#
_entry.id   AF-A0A1F8PGY1-F1
#
_cell.length_a   1.000
_cell.length_b   1.000
_cell.length_c   1.000
_cell.angle_alpha   90.00
_cell.angle_beta   90.00
_cell.angle_gamma   90.00
#
_symmetry.space_group_name_H-M   'P 1'
#
loop_
_entity.id
_entity.type
_entity.pdbx_description
1 polymer ?
#
loop_
_entity_poly.entity_id
_entity_poly.type
_entity_poly.pdbx_seq_one_letter_code
_entity_poly.pdbx_strand_id
1 'polypeptide(L)'
;MKKNGTKITVFDPIGQPSGIFGRRLDVDSPMFAIHDPVHQPRDTAEKLGALKMAPRLDSLEGKTVYLVNTGFAGGKEFMEEVRDWFTRHRPDVKTELRHKKTSMFTDDPELWAEIKKGGDAVVFGVGG
;
A
#
# COMPACT_ATOMS: atom_id res chain seq x y z
N MET A 1 7.27 26.06 39.24
CA MET A 1 6.73 27.01 38.24
C MET A 1 7.04 26.46 36.84
N LYS A 2 6.06 25.88 36.14
CA LYS A 2 6.22 25.41 34.76
C LYS A 2 6.20 26.64 33.84
N LYS A 3 7.22 26.80 32.98
CA LYS A 3 7.31 27.93 32.04
C LYS A 3 6.09 27.92 31.10
N ASN A 4 5.19 28.88 31.30
CA ASN A 4 4.18 29.27 30.31
C ASN A 4 4.91 29.75 29.05
N GLY A 5 4.90 28.95 27.98
CA GLY A 5 5.44 29.40 26.70
C GLY A 5 5.91 28.31 25.74
N THR A 6 6.15 27.08 26.21
CA THR A 6 6.53 25.99 25.29
C THR A 6 5.28 25.48 24.58
N LYS A 7 4.97 26.07 23.43
CA LYS A 7 3.97 25.52 22.50
C LYS A 7 4.40 24.09 22.13
N ILE A 8 3.49 23.14 22.23
CA ILE A 8 3.74 21.77 21.76
C ILE A 8 4.00 21.85 20.26
N THR A 9 5.18 21.42 19.82
CA THR A 9 5.49 21.32 18.40
C THR A 9 4.84 20.05 17.87
N VAL A 10 3.88 20.24 16.97
CA VAL A 10 3.08 19.16 16.38
C VAL A 10 3.61 18.93 14.96
N PHE A 11 4.26 17.78 14.75
CA PHE A 11 4.90 17.39 13.48
C PHE A 11 3.95 16.60 12.60
N ASP A 12 3.73 17.00 11.35
CA ASP A 12 2.86 16.28 10.42
C ASP A 12 3.34 14.83 10.11
N PRO A 13 2.58 14.03 9.35
CA PRO A 13 2.94 12.64 9.05
C PRO A 13 4.29 12.46 8.32
N ILE A 14 4.89 13.53 7.76
CA ILE A 14 6.22 13.51 7.14
C ILE A 14 7.30 14.10 8.06
N GLY A 15 6.97 14.37 9.32
CA GLY A 15 7.90 14.84 10.35
C GLY A 15 8.18 16.34 10.30
N GLN A 16 7.37 17.14 9.59
CA GLN A 16 7.58 18.59 9.50
C GLN A 16 6.75 19.36 10.54
N PRO A 17 7.33 20.36 11.23
CA PRO A 17 6.61 21.19 12.18
C PRO A 17 5.70 22.18 11.43
N SER A 18 4.49 21.73 11.07
CA SER A 18 3.52 22.54 10.33
C SER A 18 2.31 22.96 11.17
N GLY A 19 2.03 22.25 12.27
CA GLY A 19 0.78 22.43 13.04
C GLY A 19 -0.49 22.05 12.25
N ILE A 20 -0.33 21.52 11.03
CA ILE A 20 -1.38 21.08 10.13
C ILE A 20 -1.31 19.55 10.08
N PHE A 21 -2.19 18.92 10.83
CA PHE A 21 -2.35 17.46 10.84
C PHE A 21 -3.49 17.05 9.94
N GLY A 22 -3.18 16.18 8.99
CA GLY A 22 -4.15 15.66 8.05
C GLY A 22 -4.80 16.74 7.21
N ARG A 23 -5.91 16.38 6.57
CA ARG A 23 -6.74 17.33 5.84
C ARG A 23 -7.78 17.90 6.80
N ARG A 24 -8.02 19.21 6.72
CA ARG A 24 -8.95 19.91 7.60
C ARG A 24 -10.07 20.54 6.78
N LEU A 25 -11.20 20.74 7.44
CA LEU A 25 -12.29 21.55 6.92
C LEU A 25 -11.84 23.02 6.82
N ASP A 26 -12.42 23.76 5.89
CA ASP A 26 -12.22 25.20 5.81
C ASP A 26 -12.76 25.88 7.07
N VAL A 27 -12.12 26.96 7.50
CA VAL A 27 -12.49 27.69 8.74
C VAL A 27 -13.94 28.16 8.71
N ASP A 28 -14.45 28.45 7.51
CA ASP A 28 -15.81 28.93 7.28
C ASP A 28 -16.84 27.80 7.09
N SER A 29 -16.43 26.54 7.23
CA SER A 29 -17.32 25.38 7.12
C SER A 29 -18.38 25.40 8.25
N PRO A 30 -19.63 25.00 7.96
CA PRO A 30 -20.66 24.96 8.99
C PRO A 30 -20.32 23.91 10.08
N MET A 31 -20.80 24.12 11.31
CA MET A 31 -20.48 23.26 12.46
C MET A 31 -20.79 21.77 12.25
N PHE A 32 -21.78 21.44 11.41
CA PHE A 32 -22.15 20.05 11.09
C PHE A 32 -21.27 19.40 10.01
N ALA A 33 -20.36 20.15 9.37
CA ALA A 33 -19.50 19.67 8.29
C ALA A 33 -18.59 18.50 8.69
N ILE A 34 -18.31 18.33 9.98
CA ILE A 34 -17.53 17.19 10.48
C ILE A 34 -18.23 15.84 10.24
N HIS A 35 -19.57 15.84 10.22
CA HIS A 35 -20.41 14.67 9.99
C HIS A 35 -20.95 14.58 8.56
N ASP A 36 -20.74 15.62 7.75
CA ASP A 36 -21.23 15.67 6.38
C ASP A 36 -20.13 15.23 5.41
N PRO A 37 -20.29 14.07 4.74
CA PRO A 37 -19.28 13.55 3.84
C PRO A 37 -19.03 14.46 2.63
N VAL A 38 -19.94 15.39 2.28
CA VAL A 38 -19.76 16.37 1.20
C VAL A 38 -18.65 17.36 1.52
N HIS A 39 -18.60 17.82 2.77
CA HIS A 39 -17.65 18.82 3.22
C HIS A 39 -16.35 18.21 3.73
N GLN A 40 -16.36 16.92 4.08
CA GLN A 40 -15.15 16.23 4.51
C GLN A 40 -14.03 16.34 3.46
N PRO A 41 -12.79 16.63 3.88
CA PRO A 41 -11.68 16.78 2.94
C PRO A 41 -11.35 15.43 2.26
N ARG A 42 -11.72 15.30 0.99
CA ARG A 42 -11.41 14.13 0.17
C ARG A 42 -10.12 14.35 -0.62
N ASP A 43 -9.40 13.27 -0.89
CA ASP A 43 -8.40 13.30 -1.94
C ASP A 43 -9.06 13.31 -3.30
N THR A 44 -8.36 13.91 -4.27
CA THR A 44 -8.68 13.70 -5.68
C THR A 44 -7.82 12.59 -6.24
N ALA A 45 -8.29 11.92 -7.30
CA ALA A 45 -7.51 10.89 -7.98
C ALA A 45 -6.17 11.44 -8.50
N GLU A 46 -6.13 12.72 -8.90
CA GLU A 46 -4.91 13.40 -9.34
C GLU A 46 -3.89 13.55 -8.20
N LYS A 47 -4.35 13.94 -7.00
CA LYS A 47 -3.48 14.04 -5.81
C LYS A 47 -2.91 12.69 -5.40
N LEU A 48 -3.66 11.61 -5.64
CA LEU A 48 -3.20 10.23 -5.43
C LEU A 48 -2.41 9.67 -6.61
N GLY A 49 -2.08 10.48 -7.62
CA GLY A 49 -1.42 10.02 -8.83
C GLY A 49 -0.05 9.38 -8.61
N ALA A 50 0.65 9.75 -7.54
CA ALA A 50 1.91 9.14 -7.11
C ALA A 50 1.74 7.74 -6.48
N LEU A 51 0.53 7.40 -6.02
CA LEU A 51 0.19 6.10 -5.41
C LEU A 51 -0.47 5.14 -6.41
N LYS A 52 -0.29 5.38 -7.71
CA LYS A 52 -0.84 4.49 -8.75
C LYS A 52 -0.18 3.11 -8.68
N MET A 53 -1.02 2.08 -8.77
CA MET A 53 -0.55 0.73 -9.03
C MET A 53 0.18 0.66 -10.37
N ALA A 54 0.98 -0.39 -10.56
CA ALA A 54 1.60 -0.67 -11.85
C ALA A 54 0.54 -0.68 -12.98
N PRO A 55 0.87 -0.19 -14.19
CA PRO A 55 -0.03 -0.27 -15.33
C PRO A 55 -0.50 -1.71 -15.56
N ARG A 56 -1.75 -1.87 -15.97
CA ARG A 56 -2.30 -3.19 -16.29
C ARG A 56 -1.60 -3.75 -17.53
N LEU A 57 -1.20 -5.01 -17.46
CA LEU A 57 -0.71 -5.75 -18.62
C LEU A 57 -1.89 -6.17 -19.49
N ASP A 58 -1.70 -6.17 -20.81
CA ASP A 58 -2.71 -6.72 -21.74
C ASP A 58 -2.85 -8.24 -21.59
N SER A 59 -1.75 -8.91 -21.18
CA SER A 59 -1.71 -10.35 -20.95
C SER A 59 -0.58 -10.77 -19.99
N LEU A 60 -0.71 -11.99 -19.45
CA LEU A 60 0.30 -12.68 -18.65
C LEU A 60 1.10 -13.73 -19.44
N GLU A 61 0.79 -14.00 -20.72
CA GLU A 61 1.56 -14.99 -21.50
C GLU A 61 3.06 -14.65 -21.53
N GLY A 62 3.90 -15.61 -21.12
CA GLY A 62 5.36 -15.45 -21.08
C GLY A 62 5.88 -14.50 -19.99
N LYS A 63 5.01 -13.98 -19.12
CA LYS A 63 5.33 -13.01 -18.06
C LYS A 63 5.73 -13.67 -16.75
N THR A 64 6.47 -12.92 -15.93
CA THR A 64 6.82 -13.32 -14.57
C THR A 64 5.90 -12.64 -13.55
N VAL A 65 5.10 -13.45 -12.86
CA VAL A 65 4.21 -13.02 -11.78
C VAL A 65 4.82 -13.38 -10.44
N TYR A 66 5.11 -12.38 -9.61
CA TYR A 66 5.54 -12.59 -8.24
C TYR A 66 4.33 -12.79 -7.32
N LEU A 67 4.34 -13.89 -6.57
CA LEU A 67 3.36 -14.18 -5.54
C LEU A 67 4.02 -13.86 -4.20
N VAL A 68 3.61 -12.77 -3.55
CA VAL A 68 4.20 -12.29 -2.31
C VAL A 68 3.29 -12.62 -1.14
N ASN A 69 3.70 -13.60 -0.34
CA ASN A 69 3.09 -13.86 0.95
C ASN A 69 3.63 -12.87 1.98
N THR A 70 2.76 -12.02 2.54
CA THR A 70 3.15 -11.00 3.52
C THR A 70 3.16 -11.53 4.96
N GLY A 71 2.80 -12.79 5.19
CA GLY A 71 2.77 -13.42 6.52
C GLY A 71 1.41 -13.35 7.23
N PHE A 72 0.33 -13.03 6.52
CA PHE A 72 -1.01 -13.16 7.06
C PHE A 72 -1.37 -14.64 7.28
N ALA A 73 -2.15 -14.94 8.32
CA ALA A 73 -2.53 -16.32 8.65
C ALA A 73 -3.28 -16.98 7.48
N GLY A 74 -2.84 -18.19 7.08
CA GLY A 74 -3.37 -18.90 5.91
C GLY A 74 -2.90 -18.37 4.54
N GLY A 75 -2.16 -17.26 4.51
CA GLY A 75 -1.66 -16.67 3.27
C GLY A 75 -0.58 -17.50 2.58
N LYS A 76 0.15 -18.34 3.33
CA LYS A 76 1.20 -19.20 2.74
C LYS A 76 0.58 -20.29 1.88
N GLU A 77 -0.32 -21.06 2.45
CA GLU A 77 -0.96 -22.21 1.82
C GLU A 77 -1.76 -21.76 0.60
N PHE A 78 -2.46 -20.62 0.71
CA PHE A 78 -3.15 -20.01 -0.41
C PHE A 78 -2.19 -19.65 -1.56
N MET A 79 -1.05 -19.02 -1.26
CA MET A 79 -0.10 -18.62 -2.31
C MET A 79 0.63 -19.80 -2.95
N GLU A 80 0.91 -20.85 -2.19
CA GLU A 80 1.42 -22.11 -2.72
C GLU A 80 0.41 -22.73 -3.70
N GLU A 81 -0.87 -22.73 -3.34
CA GLU A 81 -1.90 -23.31 -4.20
C GLU A 81 -2.23 -22.43 -5.43
N VAL A 82 -2.09 -21.10 -5.32
CA VAL A 82 -2.14 -20.21 -6.49
C VAL A 82 -1.01 -20.54 -7.47
N ARG A 83 0.23 -20.70 -6.99
CA ARG A 83 1.37 -21.11 -7.82
C ARG A 83 1.10 -22.45 -8.51
N ASP A 84 0.57 -23.41 -7.78
CA ASP A 84 0.32 -24.76 -8.29
C ASP A 84 -0.86 -24.76 -9.27
N TRP A 85 -1.85 -23.87 -9.10
CA TRP A 85 -2.88 -23.62 -10.09
C TRP A 85 -2.31 -23.05 -11.40
N PHE A 86 -1.41 -22.06 -11.33
CA PHE A 86 -0.73 -21.50 -12.51
C PHE A 86 0.05 -22.59 -13.25
N THR A 87 0.80 -23.40 -12.51
CA THR A 87 1.57 -24.52 -13.10
C THR A 87 0.68 -25.50 -13.87
N ARG A 88 -0.53 -25.78 -13.35
CA ARG A 88 -1.48 -26.72 -13.97
C ARG A 88 -2.25 -26.13 -15.16
N HIS A 89 -2.61 -24.85 -15.11
CA HIS A 89 -3.58 -24.25 -16.05
C HIS A 89 -2.99 -23.17 -16.96
N ARG A 90 -1.85 -22.59 -16.56
CA ARG A 90 -1.17 -21.47 -17.23
C ARG A 90 0.35 -21.67 -17.20
N PRO A 91 0.89 -22.78 -17.76
CA PRO A 91 2.32 -23.05 -17.78
C PRO A 91 3.12 -22.04 -18.62
N ASP A 92 2.42 -21.24 -19.44
CA ASP A 92 2.96 -20.09 -20.16
C ASP A 92 3.34 -18.91 -19.25
N VAL A 93 2.80 -18.87 -18.02
CA VAL A 93 3.07 -17.83 -17.02
C VAL A 93 4.11 -18.34 -16.03
N LYS A 94 5.18 -17.58 -15.83
CA LYS A 94 6.20 -17.90 -14.82
C LYS A 94 5.76 -17.33 -13.48
N THR A 95 5.80 -18.14 -12.43
CA THR A 95 5.43 -17.70 -11.07
C THR A 95 6.60 -17.80 -10.12
N GLU A 96 6.86 -16.73 -9.38
CA GLU A 96 7.90 -16.66 -8.34
C GLU A 96 7.24 -16.45 -6.97
N LEU A 97 7.22 -17.48 -6.14
CA LEU A 97 6.70 -17.37 -4.76
C LEU A 97 7.79 -16.79 -3.85
N ARG A 98 7.46 -15.71 -3.13
CA ARG A 98 8.31 -15.09 -2.13
C ARG A 98 7.55 -14.90 -0.83
N HIS A 99 8.19 -15.24 0.29
CA HIS A 99 7.72 -14.87 1.60
C HIS A 99 8.46 -13.63 2.05
N LYS A 100 7.72 -12.61 2.45
CA LYS A 100 8.28 -11.36 2.94
C LYS A 100 9.02 -11.61 4.25
N LYS A 101 10.27 -11.15 4.38
CA LYS A 101 11.10 -11.44 5.56
C LYS A 101 10.66 -10.63 6.76
N THR A 102 10.06 -9.47 6.51
CA THR A 102 9.58 -8.54 7.54
C THR A 102 8.05 -8.62 7.68
N SER A 103 7.51 -8.04 8.76
CA SER A 103 6.07 -7.97 9.01
C SER A 103 5.30 -7.37 7.81
N MET A 104 4.04 -7.74 7.63
CA MET A 104 3.16 -7.17 6.60
C MET A 104 3.02 -5.65 6.65
N PHE A 105 3.32 -5.03 7.80
CA PHE A 105 3.24 -3.59 8.02
C PHE A 105 4.57 -2.84 7.85
N THR A 106 5.67 -3.56 7.63
CA THR A 106 7.01 -2.96 7.53
C THR A 106 7.54 -3.03 6.11
N ASP A 107 8.57 -2.26 5.79
CA ASP A 107 9.16 -2.28 4.44
C ASP A 107 10.02 -3.55 4.20
N ASP A 108 10.23 -3.93 2.93
CA ASP A 108 11.19 -4.97 2.51
C ASP A 108 11.93 -4.54 1.22
N PRO A 109 12.90 -3.62 1.34
CA PRO A 109 13.54 -2.98 0.18
C PRO A 109 14.26 -3.96 -0.76
N GLU A 110 14.80 -5.05 -0.21
CA GLU A 110 15.48 -6.09 -0.99
C GLU A 110 14.49 -6.80 -1.92
N LEU A 111 13.34 -7.21 -1.37
CA LEU A 111 12.28 -7.86 -2.15
C LEU A 111 11.74 -6.93 -3.24
N TRP A 112 11.57 -5.64 -2.95
CA TRP A 112 11.10 -4.67 -3.93
C TRP A 112 12.11 -4.46 -5.06
N ALA A 113 13.41 -4.43 -4.76
CA ALA A 113 14.45 -4.33 -5.76
C ALA A 113 14.50 -5.57 -6.66
N GLU A 114 14.32 -6.77 -6.09
CA GLU A 114 14.20 -8.02 -6.84
C GLU A 114 13.01 -7.99 -7.82
N ILE A 115 11.82 -7.69 -7.30
CA ILE A 115 10.58 -7.63 -8.08
C ILE A 115 10.69 -6.59 -9.19
N LYS A 116 11.24 -5.40 -8.89
CA LYS A 116 11.41 -4.34 -9.90
C LYS A 116 12.35 -4.77 -11.04
N LYS A 117 13.30 -5.67 -10.77
CA LYS A 117 14.27 -6.15 -11.76
C LYS A 117 13.71 -7.28 -12.63
N GLY A 118 12.88 -8.16 -12.08
CA GLY A 118 12.49 -9.42 -12.73
C GLY A 118 10.99 -9.68 -12.86
N GLY A 119 10.13 -8.90 -12.22
CA GLY A 119 8.68 -9.10 -12.20
C GLY A 119 7.94 -8.20 -13.18
N ASP A 120 7.03 -8.79 -13.96
CA ASP A 120 6.07 -8.04 -14.78
C ASP A 120 4.80 -7.70 -13.97
N ALA A 121 4.42 -8.55 -13.02
CA ALA A 121 3.25 -8.38 -12.16
C ALA A 121 3.48 -8.94 -10.75
N VAL A 122 2.66 -8.50 -9.80
CA VAL A 122 2.71 -8.94 -8.40
C VAL A 122 1.31 -9.22 -7.87
N VAL A 123 1.17 -10.29 -7.09
CA VAL A 123 0.00 -10.59 -6.27
C VAL A 123 0.43 -10.58 -4.80
N PHE A 124 -0.24 -9.77 -3.96
CA PHE A 124 0.05 -9.69 -2.53
C PHE A 124 -0.99 -10.45 -1.71
N GLY A 125 -0.52 -11.29 -0.78
CA GLY A 125 -1.36 -12.08 0.12
C GLY A 125 -1.66 -11.33 1.40
N VAL A 126 -2.56 -10.35 1.33
CA VAL A 126 -2.80 -9.36 2.41
C VAL A 126 -3.94 -9.72 3.38
N GLY A 127 -4.55 -10.90 3.28
CA GLY A 127 -5.68 -11.30 4.11
C GLY A 127 -6.14 -12.73 3.87
N GLY A 128 -6.95 -13.23 4.80
CA GLY A 128 -7.67 -14.51 4.79
C GLY A 128 -9.02 -14.33 5.47
#